data_AF-A0A0S8DED6-F1
#
_entry.id   AF-A0A0S8DED6-F1
#
_cell.length_a   1.000
_cell.length_b   1.000
_cell.length_c   1.000
_cell.angle_alpha   90.00
_cell.angle_beta   90.00
_cell.angle_gamma   90.00
#
_symmetry.space_group_name_H-M   'P 1'
#
loop_
_entity.id
_entity.type
_entity.pdbx_description
1 polymer ?
#
loop_
_entity_poly.entity_id
_entity_poly.type
_entity_poly.pdbx_seq_one_letter_code
_entity_poly.pdbx_strand_id
1 'polypeptide(L)'
;MKKWERFFLFFGRISLALVFIMLSINRILNWEESERILLAAFGDWLSFFNNAFMQRTISFFMEWVGAFLLLIIFFESISGIFLFFGKKIRLAAFILSITLFFTNFIYNPFWMMNNDKWENHMIVFLRNIAVLGGLFYIFVYGKEKKKDKKMELSSSVIGKK
;
A
#
# COMPACT_ATOMS: atom_id res chain seq x y z
N MET A 1 4.79 16.02 21.96
CA MET A 1 5.18 16.36 20.57
C MET A 1 5.20 17.86 20.38
N LYS A 2 6.31 18.39 19.90
CA LYS A 2 6.47 19.81 19.56
C LYS A 2 5.54 20.20 18.39
N LYS A 3 5.25 21.50 18.21
CA LYS A 3 4.39 21.97 17.10
C LYS A 3 4.93 21.53 15.72
N TRP A 4 6.24 21.61 15.51
CA TRP A 4 6.90 21.22 14.27
C TRP A 4 6.77 19.72 13.94
N GLU A 5 6.89 18.83 14.93
CA GLU A 5 6.71 17.39 14.72
C GLU A 5 5.31 17.05 14.20
N ARG A 6 4.28 17.72 14.74
CA ARG A 6 2.89 17.54 14.27
C ARG A 6 2.72 18.00 12.83
N PHE A 7 3.39 19.08 12.45
CA PHE A 7 3.34 19.60 11.08
C PHE A 7 3.97 18.61 10.09
N PHE A 8 5.18 18.11 10.37
CA PHE A 8 5.85 17.13 9.50
C PHE A 8 5.10 15.80 9.42
N LEU A 9 4.54 15.31 10.53
CA LEU A 9 3.70 14.11 10.53
C LEU A 9 2.42 14.27 9.72
N PHE A 10 1.80 15.45 9.80
CA PHE A 10 0.62 15.76 8.99
C PHE A 10 0.97 15.78 7.51
N PHE A 11 2.06 16.46 7.14
CA PHE A 11 2.52 16.56 5.77
C PHE A 11 2.91 15.18 5.21
N GLY A 12 3.77 14.43 5.91
CA GLY A 12 4.19 13.09 5.49
C GLY A 12 3.02 12.12 5.33
N ARG A 13 1.99 12.22 6.19
CA ARG A 13 0.75 11.45 6.02
C ARG A 13 0.02 11.79 4.73
N ILE A 14 -0.12 13.07 4.42
CA ILE A 14 -0.79 13.50 3.18
C ILE A 14 0.02 13.04 1.96
N SER A 15 1.34 13.22 1.97
CA SER A 15 2.21 12.77 0.88
C SER A 15 2.07 11.28 0.62
N LEU A 16 2.14 10.45 1.68
CA LEU A 16 1.96 9.00 1.54
C LEU A 16 0.56 8.64 1.05
N ALA A 17 -0.48 9.27 1.59
CA ALA A 17 -1.84 9.05 1.11
C ALA A 17 -2.01 9.37 -0.38
N LEU A 18 -1.43 10.49 -0.83
CA LEU A 18 -1.47 10.90 -2.24
C LEU A 18 -0.74 9.92 -3.15
N VAL A 19 0.41 9.38 -2.73
CA VAL A 19 1.12 8.35 -3.49
C VAL A 19 0.20 7.16 -3.75
N PHE A 20 -0.42 6.58 -2.73
CA PHE A 20 -1.30 5.41 -2.91
C PHE A 20 -2.58 5.72 -3.66
N ILE A 21 -3.20 6.88 -3.42
CA ILE A 21 -4.39 7.30 -4.18
C ILE A 21 -4.05 7.45 -5.67
N MET A 22 -3.00 8.19 -6.00
CA MET A 22 -2.57 8.37 -7.39
C MET A 22 -2.18 7.05 -8.04
N LEU A 23 -1.50 6.18 -7.30
CA LEU A 23 -1.08 4.88 -7.80
C LEU A 23 -2.28 3.96 -8.09
N SER A 24 -3.31 3.98 -7.22
CA SER A 24 -4.56 3.26 -7.44
C SER A 24 -5.35 3.81 -8.63
N ILE A 25 -5.43 5.14 -8.79
CA ILE A 25 -6.08 5.78 -9.94
C ILE A 25 -5.35 5.40 -11.23
N ASN A 26 -4.02 5.49 -11.23
CA ASN A 26 -3.21 5.12 -12.38
C ASN A 26 -3.43 3.67 -12.80
N ARG A 27 -3.54 2.74 -11.83
CA ARG A 27 -3.82 1.32 -12.10
C ARG A 27 -5.21 1.08 -12.67
N ILE A 28 -6.21 1.85 -12.24
CA ILE A 28 -7.58 1.77 -12.78
C ILE A 28 -7.62 2.31 -14.21
N LEU A 29 -6.96 3.44 -14.47
CA LEU A 29 -6.96 4.09 -15.79
C LEU A 29 -6.14 3.28 -16.81
N ASN A 30 -5.01 2.73 -16.39
CA ASN A 30 -4.12 1.92 -17.20
C ASN A 30 -4.25 0.44 -16.81
N TRP A 31 -5.48 -0.08 -16.89
CA TRP A 31 -5.80 -1.44 -16.46
C TRP A 31 -4.97 -2.48 -17.23
N GLU A 32 -5.00 -2.44 -18.56
CA GLU A 32 -4.29 -3.39 -19.43
C GLU A 32 -2.78 -3.38 -19.17
N GLU A 33 -2.20 -2.20 -18.96
CA GLU A 33 -0.79 -2.05 -18.63
C GLU A 33 -0.47 -2.67 -17.25
N SER A 34 -1.31 -2.41 -16.26
CA SER A 34 -1.12 -2.91 -14.90
C SER A 34 -1.23 -4.42 -14.83
N GLU A 35 -2.18 -4.99 -15.57
CA GLU A 35 -2.31 -6.43 -15.75
C GLU A 35 -1.09 -7.02 -16.45
N ARG A 36 -0.61 -6.39 -17.53
CA ARG A 36 0.59 -6.83 -18.24
C ARG A 36 1.83 -6.79 -17.36
N ILE A 37 2.01 -5.76 -16.55
CA ILE A 37 3.14 -5.65 -15.61
C ILE A 37 3.09 -6.77 -14.56
N LEU A 38 1.90 -7.09 -14.03
CA LEU A 38 1.75 -8.17 -13.05
C LEU A 38 1.97 -9.55 -13.68
N LEU A 39 1.48 -9.76 -14.91
CA LEU A 39 1.76 -10.97 -15.69
C LEU A 39 3.26 -11.11 -15.99
N ALA A 40 3.93 -10.03 -16.36
CA ALA A 40 5.37 -10.02 -16.60
C ALA A 40 6.14 -10.38 -15.33
N ALA A 41 5.75 -9.82 -14.18
CA ALA A 41 6.35 -10.17 -12.89
C ALA A 41 6.20 -11.67 -12.59
N PHE A 42 5.01 -12.25 -12.78
CA PHE A 42 4.82 -13.70 -12.63
C PHE A 42 5.64 -14.51 -13.64
N GLY A 43 5.79 -14.03 -14.87
CA GLY A 43 6.67 -14.64 -15.88
C GLY A 43 8.14 -14.65 -15.46
N ASP A 44 8.62 -13.55 -14.86
CA ASP A 44 9.97 -13.48 -14.30
C ASP A 44 10.15 -14.50 -13.17
N TRP A 45 9.18 -14.62 -12.26
CA TRP A 45 9.18 -15.66 -11.22
C TRP A 45 9.14 -17.08 -11.80
N LEU A 46 8.36 -17.31 -12.86
CA LEU A 46 8.26 -18.62 -13.53
C LEU A 46 9.61 -19.03 -14.11
N SER A 47 10.32 -18.09 -14.74
CA SER A 47 11.63 -18.34 -15.36
C SER A 47 12.69 -18.81 -14.36
N PHE A 48 12.55 -18.42 -13.09
CA PHE A 48 13.46 -18.80 -12.02
C PHE A 48 13.22 -20.24 -11.53
N PHE A 49 11.96 -20.69 -11.49
CA PHE A 49 11.63 -22.00 -10.96
C PHE A 49 11.64 -23.09 -12.06
N ASN A 50 12.70 -23.91 -12.05
CA ASN A 50 12.80 -25.12 -12.87
C ASN A 50 12.13 -26.34 -12.21
N ASN A 51 10.89 -26.18 -11.73
CA ASN A 51 10.12 -27.26 -11.10
C ASN A 51 8.66 -27.21 -11.60
N ALA A 52 8.16 -28.35 -12.09
CA ALA A 52 6.80 -28.49 -12.61
C ALA A 52 5.69 -28.09 -11.61
N PHE A 53 5.89 -28.36 -10.32
CA PHE A 53 4.96 -27.94 -9.26
C PHE A 53 4.89 -26.41 -9.16
N MET A 54 6.03 -25.73 -9.05
CA MET A 54 6.07 -24.26 -8.94
C MET A 54 5.53 -23.60 -10.20
N GLN A 55 5.83 -24.16 -11.38
CA GLN A 55 5.28 -23.67 -12.63
C GLN A 55 3.75 -23.77 -12.66
N ARG A 56 3.18 -24.93 -12.27
CA ARG A 56 1.73 -25.10 -12.18
C ARG A 56 1.10 -24.13 -11.18
N THR A 57 1.73 -23.92 -10.02
CA THR A 57 1.24 -22.99 -9.01
C THR A 57 1.25 -21.55 -9.51
N ILE A 58 2.32 -21.10 -10.16
CA ILE A 58 2.42 -19.74 -10.70
C ILE A 58 1.44 -19.54 -11.86
N SER A 59 1.32 -20.51 -12.77
CA SER A 59 0.33 -20.45 -13.86
C SER A 59 -1.09 -20.32 -13.34
N PHE A 60 -1.44 -21.04 -12.25
CA PHE A 60 -2.73 -20.85 -11.58
C PHE A 60 -2.88 -19.40 -11.10
N PHE A 61 -1.88 -18.80 -10.46
CA PHE A 61 -1.97 -17.38 -10.05
C PHE A 61 -2.07 -16.41 -11.24
N MET A 62 -1.42 -16.71 -12.36
CA MET A 62 -1.48 -15.90 -13.59
C MET A 62 -2.90 -15.81 -14.16
N GLU A 63 -3.68 -16.89 -14.11
CA GLU A 63 -5.09 -16.88 -14.54
C GLU A 63 -5.97 -15.95 -13.69
N TRP A 64 -5.60 -15.73 -12.43
CA TRP A 64 -6.34 -14.89 -11.48
C TRP A 64 -5.75 -13.49 -11.31
N VAL A 65 -4.86 -13.05 -12.21
CA VAL A 65 -4.17 -11.74 -12.13
C VAL A 65 -5.15 -10.58 -12.00
N GLY A 66 -6.22 -10.56 -12.80
CA GLY A 66 -7.22 -9.49 -12.72
C GLY A 66 -7.87 -9.39 -11.33
N ALA A 67 -8.14 -10.53 -10.68
CA ALA A 67 -8.70 -10.55 -9.33
C ALA A 67 -7.69 -10.02 -8.28
N PHE A 68 -6.41 -10.39 -8.40
CA PHE A 68 -5.36 -9.83 -7.53
C PHE A 68 -5.19 -8.33 -7.74
N LEU A 69 -5.21 -7.86 -8.99
CA LEU A 69 -5.09 -6.45 -9.30
C LEU A 69 -6.25 -5.64 -8.69
N LEU A 70 -7.50 -6.14 -8.81
CA LEU A 70 -8.66 -5.54 -8.14
C LEU A 70 -8.47 -5.50 -6.61
N LEU A 71 -7.99 -6.59 -6.01
CA LEU A 71 -7.76 -6.67 -4.57
C LEU A 71 -6.71 -5.64 -4.10
N ILE A 72 -5.61 -5.52 -4.86
CA ILE A 72 -4.55 -4.54 -4.58
C ILE A 72 -5.11 -3.12 -4.65
N ILE A 73 -5.81 -2.78 -5.75
CA ILE A 73 -6.41 -1.45 -5.94
C ILE A 73 -7.41 -1.15 -4.83
N PHE A 74 -8.23 -2.12 -4.44
CA PHE A 74 -9.21 -1.96 -3.36
C PHE A 74 -8.53 -1.59 -2.03
N PHE A 75 -7.50 -2.34 -1.63
CA PHE A 75 -6.79 -2.06 -0.38
C PHE A 75 -6.01 -0.75 -0.43
N GLU A 76 -5.36 -0.43 -1.54
CA GLU A 76 -4.60 0.81 -1.70
C GLU A 76 -5.49 2.05 -1.71
N SER A 77 -6.57 2.02 -2.50
CA SER A 77 -7.50 3.15 -2.63
C SER A 77 -8.20 3.43 -1.30
N ILE A 78 -8.78 2.41 -0.67
CA ILE A 78 -9.49 2.57 0.60
C ILE A 78 -8.52 3.04 1.68
N SER A 79 -7.38 2.38 1.84
CA SER A 79 -6.45 2.74 2.90
C SER A 79 -5.82 4.12 2.65
N GLY A 80 -5.52 4.47 1.39
CA GLY A 80 -5.07 5.81 1.01
C GLY A 80 -6.10 6.89 1.37
N ILE A 81 -7.38 6.66 1.07
CA ILE A 81 -8.48 7.57 1.43
C ILE A 81 -8.61 7.72 2.96
N PHE A 82 -8.59 6.61 3.71
CA PHE A 82 -8.65 6.65 5.17
C PHE A 82 -7.45 7.40 5.78
N LEU A 83 -6.27 7.19 5.20
CA LEU A 83 -5.04 7.87 5.60
C LEU A 83 -5.12 9.39 5.33
N PHE A 84 -5.68 9.78 4.18
CA PHE A 84 -5.90 11.18 3.81
C PHE A 84 -6.84 11.90 4.78
N PHE A 85 -8.02 11.32 5.05
CA PHE A 85 -9.01 11.91 5.97
C PHE A 85 -8.62 11.83 7.45
N GLY A 86 -7.60 11.04 7.79
CA GLY A 86 -7.12 10.87 9.16
C GLY A 86 -8.04 10.02 10.04
N LYS A 87 -8.81 9.11 9.44
CA LYS A 87 -9.67 8.14 10.15
C LYS A 87 -8.97 6.79 10.16
N LYS A 88 -9.01 6.07 11.30
CA LYS A 88 -8.39 4.74 11.47
C LYS A 88 -6.96 4.68 10.88
N ILE A 89 -6.16 5.72 11.14
CA ILE A 89 -4.84 5.94 10.50
C ILE A 89 -3.92 4.75 10.69
N ARG A 90 -3.94 4.14 11.88
CA ARG A 90 -3.09 2.99 12.19
C ARG A 90 -3.48 1.78 11.35
N LEU A 91 -4.77 1.47 11.28
CA LEU A 91 -5.26 0.37 10.47
C LEU A 91 -5.00 0.59 8.97
N ALA A 92 -5.20 1.81 8.47
CA ALA A 92 -4.89 2.16 7.09
C ALA A 92 -3.40 2.02 6.77
N ALA A 93 -2.52 2.54 7.64
CA ALA A 93 -1.07 2.41 7.47
C ALA A 93 -0.62 0.94 7.51
N PHE A 94 -1.20 0.13 8.39
CA PHE A 94 -0.89 -1.30 8.48
C PHE A 94 -1.27 -2.07 7.22
N ILE A 95 -2.49 -1.86 6.72
CA ILE A 95 -2.94 -2.50 5.48
C ILE A 95 -2.06 -2.05 4.31
N LEU A 96 -1.75 -0.76 4.19
CA LEU A 96 -0.84 -0.27 3.14
C LEU A 96 0.57 -0.86 3.26
N SER A 97 1.11 -0.99 4.47
CA SER A 97 2.43 -1.60 4.67
C SER A 97 2.45 -3.05 4.20
N ILE A 98 1.42 -3.84 4.53
CA ILE A 98 1.31 -5.23 4.09
C ILE A 98 1.15 -5.31 2.57
N THR A 99 0.21 -4.55 2.00
CA THR A 99 -0.02 -4.55 0.55
C THR A 99 1.22 -4.10 -0.21
N LEU A 100 1.91 -3.04 0.25
CA LEU A 100 3.14 -2.56 -0.36
C LEU A 100 4.26 -3.59 -0.24
N PHE A 101 4.41 -4.26 0.91
CA PHE A 101 5.41 -5.29 1.09
C PHE A 101 5.24 -6.44 0.09
N PHE A 102 4.03 -7.01 0.02
CA PHE A 102 3.74 -8.12 -0.88
C PHE A 102 3.84 -7.72 -2.35
N THR A 103 3.26 -6.59 -2.73
CA THR A 103 3.34 -6.12 -4.12
C THR A 103 4.77 -5.82 -4.52
N ASN A 104 5.56 -5.17 -3.65
CA ASN A 104 6.95 -4.86 -3.95
C ASN A 104 7.80 -6.12 -4.15
N PHE A 105 7.56 -7.16 -3.35
CA PHE A 105 8.24 -8.45 -3.48
C PHE A 105 7.88 -9.15 -4.80
N ILE A 106 6.60 -9.14 -5.18
CA ILE A 106 6.15 -9.78 -6.43
C ILE A 106 6.65 -9.01 -7.66
N TYR A 107 6.47 -7.69 -7.72
CA TYR A 107 6.76 -6.88 -8.91
C TYR A 107 8.25 -6.67 -9.18
N ASN A 108 9.11 -6.75 -8.16
CA ASN A 108 10.52 -6.37 -8.30
C ASN A 108 11.48 -7.43 -7.75
N PRO A 109 11.54 -8.64 -8.33
CA PRO A 109 12.47 -9.70 -7.92
C PRO A 109 13.91 -9.43 -8.42
N PHE A 110 14.45 -8.24 -8.13
CA PHE A 110 15.77 -7.81 -8.61
C PHE A 110 16.91 -8.75 -8.17
N TRP A 111 16.78 -9.41 -7.01
CA TRP A 111 17.78 -10.36 -6.51
C TRP A 111 17.91 -11.63 -7.36
N MET A 112 16.99 -11.88 -8.29
CA MET A 112 17.00 -13.03 -9.20
C MET A 112 17.30 -12.62 -10.65
N MET A 113 17.41 -11.31 -10.95
CA MET A 113 17.59 -10.78 -12.29
C MET A 113 19.07 -10.52 -12.59
N ASN A 114 19.56 -10.90 -13.77
CA ASN A 114 20.93 -10.62 -14.24
C ASN A 114 20.95 -9.84 -15.58
N ASN A 115 19.85 -9.18 -15.91
CA ASN A 115 19.67 -8.47 -17.18
C ASN A 115 19.76 -6.94 -16.99
N ASP A 116 19.68 -6.20 -18.10
CA ASP A 116 19.69 -4.73 -18.12
C ASP A 116 18.54 -4.08 -17.32
N LYS A 117 17.54 -4.86 -16.89
CA LYS A 117 16.43 -4.38 -16.06
C LYS A 117 16.74 -4.44 -14.56
N TRP A 118 17.82 -5.12 -14.17
CA TRP A 118 18.19 -5.32 -12.76
C TRP A 118 18.24 -4.01 -11.97
N GLU A 119 18.95 -3.01 -12.49
CA GLU A 119 19.13 -1.72 -11.81
C GLU A 119 17.78 -1.02 -11.59
N ASN A 120 16.91 -1.02 -12.61
CA ASN A 120 15.58 -0.41 -12.53
C ASN A 120 14.71 -1.10 -11.47
N HIS A 121 14.66 -2.44 -11.44
CA HIS A 121 13.89 -3.16 -10.42
C HIS A 121 14.47 -2.96 -9.02
N MET A 122 15.79 -2.92 -8.86
CA MET A 122 16.42 -2.63 -7.57
C MET A 122 16.07 -1.23 -7.07
N ILE A 123 16.18 -0.21 -7.93
CA ILE A 123 15.86 1.18 -7.56
C ILE A 123 14.39 1.30 -7.15
N VAL A 124 13.46 0.69 -7.91
CA VAL A 124 12.03 0.71 -7.58
C VAL A 124 11.77 -0.03 -6.26
N PHE A 125 12.41 -1.17 -6.05
CA PHE A 125 12.29 -1.93 -4.81
C PHE A 125 12.72 -1.12 -3.59
N LEU A 126 13.90 -0.48 -3.65
CA LEU A 126 14.44 0.32 -2.56
C LEU A 126 13.58 1.57 -2.28
N ARG A 127 13.02 2.20 -3.32
CA ARG A 127 12.06 3.32 -3.15
C ARG A 127 10.82 2.86 -2.37
N ASN A 128 10.28 1.68 -2.68
CA ASN A 128 9.14 1.13 -1.96
C ASN A 128 9.48 0.76 -0.50
N ILE A 129 10.70 0.29 -0.22
CA ILE A 129 11.15 0.08 1.17
C ILE A 129 11.20 1.41 1.94
N ALA A 130 11.65 2.50 1.33
CA ALA A 130 11.62 3.83 1.98
C ALA A 130 10.19 4.30 2.28
N VAL A 131 9.25 4.10 1.35
CA VAL A 131 7.82 4.39 1.54
C VAL A 131 7.24 3.54 2.68
N LEU A 132 7.59 2.25 2.73
CA LEU A 132 7.17 1.32 3.78
C LEU A 132 7.67 1.76 5.17
N GLY A 133 8.91 2.27 5.27
CA GLY A 133 9.42 2.89 6.50
C GLY A 133 8.60 4.10 6.95
N GLY A 134 8.19 4.95 6.00
CA GLY A 134 7.28 6.07 6.27
C GLY A 134 5.90 5.63 6.78
N LEU A 135 5.35 4.55 6.22
CA LEU A 135 4.10 3.96 6.69
C LEU A 135 4.22 3.39 8.12
N PHE A 136 5.32 2.73 8.46
CA PHE A 136 5.55 2.26 9.83
C PHE A 136 5.66 3.40 10.83
N TYR A 137 6.30 4.50 10.45
CA TYR A 137 6.33 5.69 11.30
C TYR A 137 4.92 6.23 11.57
N ILE A 138 4.06 6.27 10.55
CA ILE A 138 2.65 6.63 10.71
C ILE A 138 1.88 5.61 11.54
N PHE A 139 2.16 4.31 11.38
CA PHE A 139 1.50 3.26 12.15
C PHE A 139 1.72 3.46 13.66
N VAL A 140 2.95 3.78 14.06
CA VAL A 140 3.34 4.00 15.46
C VAL A 140 2.84 5.36 15.99
N TYR A 141 3.11 6.45 15.25
CA TYR A 141 2.91 7.82 15.73
C TYR A 141 1.61 8.49 15.25
N GLY A 142 0.85 7.83 14.38
CA GLY A 142 -0.39 8.33 13.82
C GLY A 142 -1.47 8.56 14.89
N LYS A 143 -1.92 9.81 15.01
CA LYS A 143 -3.05 10.20 15.89
C LYS A 143 -4.36 10.15 15.12
N GLU A 144 -5.25 9.27 15.54
CA GLU A 144 -6.60 9.20 15.01
C GLU A 144 -7.43 10.41 15.47
N LYS A 145 -8.25 10.98 14.59
CA LYS A 145 -9.31 11.90 14.99
C LYS A 145 -10.34 11.10 15.80
N LYS A 146 -10.21 11.06 17.13
CA LYS A 146 -11.28 10.58 18.00
C LYS A 146 -12.49 11.49 17.76
N LYS A 147 -13.63 10.89 17.38
CA LYS A 147 -14.92 11.59 17.37
C LYS A 147 -15.16 12.07 18.81
N ASP A 148 -15.20 13.38 19.03
CA ASP A 148 -15.55 14.05 20.29
C ASP A 148 -17.03 13.84 20.69
N LYS A 149 -17.56 12.62 20.50
CA LYS A 149 -18.99 12.31 20.69
C LYS A 149 -19.34 11.88 22.12
N LYS A 150 -18.37 11.86 23.05
CA LYS A 150 -18.64 11.53 24.46
C LYS A 150 -18.89 12.76 25.35
N MET A 151 -18.64 14.00 24.89
CA MET A 151 -18.84 15.20 25.71
C MET A 151 -20.19 15.90 25.49
N GLU A 152 -20.75 15.92 24.28
CA GLU A 152 -22.10 16.52 24.06
C GLU A 152 -23.24 15.69 24.66
N LEU A 153 -23.07 14.38 24.77
CA LEU A 153 -24.06 13.50 25.42
C LEU A 153 -23.96 13.52 26.94
N SER A 154 -22.85 13.97 27.52
CA SER A 154 -22.75 14.16 28.97
C SER A 154 -23.32 15.52 29.40
N SER A 155 -23.19 16.56 28.58
CA SER A 155 -23.78 17.88 28.87
C SER A 155 -25.31 17.91 28.65
N SER A 156 -25.85 17.13 27.71
CA SER A 156 -27.31 17.04 27.50
C SER A 156 -28.05 16.22 28.57
N VAL A 157 -27.35 15.28 29.23
CA VAL A 157 -27.92 14.48 30.34
C VAL A 157 -27.85 15.23 31.68
N ILE A 158 -26.90 16.15 31.85
CA ILE A 158 -26.74 16.95 33.08
C ILE A 158 -27.61 18.22 33.05
N GLY A 159 -27.94 18.78 31.87
CA GLY A 159 -28.78 19.97 31.72
C GLY A 159 -30.30 19.75 31.75
N LYS A 160 -30.77 18.56 32.17
CA LYS A 160 -32.20 18.21 32.27
C LYS A 160 -32.68 17.91 33.71
N LYS A 161 -31.90 18.30 34.72
CA LYS A 161 -32.35 18.29 36.12
C LYS A 161 -32.82 19.68 36.54
#